data_AF-Q6BTB4-F1
#
_entry.id   AF-Q6BTB4-F1
#
_cell.length_a   1.000
_cell.length_b   1.000
_cell.length_c   1.000
_cell.angle_alpha   90.00
_cell.angle_beta   90.00
_cell.angle_gamma   90.00
#
_symmetry.space_group_name_H-M   'P 1'
#
loop_
_entity.id
_entity.type
_entity.pdbx_description
1 polymer ?
#
loop_
_entity_poly.entity_id
_entity_poly.type
_entity_poly.pdbx_seq_one_letter_code
_entity_poly.pdbx_strand_id
1 'polypeptide(L)'
;MTKACINHPLLSNPVKWLRNNKYHSPEFYTKSYYDTNSINSNPFAQALTETRMDGSRIRYPKGQMVQIVVDSYQESSSIGTSESSEDKNYFLMPLINKPEQNSALFPSHYILKNQHYIDYIVKTNQWRRYVPQKFRFKNDKVLGAKVNILPDITKTIPHIYERNILKLMPETRTTDYKKGQAQENGLVLTFSGTSNEPAISFDNNLPIINMNRIISNKNEIKSQNGELFVSFDENADLCFNLFSLADYYS
;
A
#
# COMPACT_ATOMS: atom_id res chain seq x y z
N MET A 1 31.53 -16.63 -0.20
CA MET A 1 30.46 -15.62 -0.05
C MET A 1 29.19 -16.20 -0.66
N THR A 2 28.19 -16.52 0.17
CA THR A 2 26.88 -17.01 -0.29
C THR A 2 26.09 -15.86 -0.93
N LYS A 3 25.63 -16.06 -2.18
CA LYS A 3 24.85 -15.04 -2.90
C LYS A 3 23.56 -14.73 -2.15
N ALA A 4 23.20 -13.45 -2.06
CA ALA A 4 22.03 -12.97 -1.31
C ALA A 4 20.70 -13.64 -1.73
N CYS A 5 20.62 -14.17 -2.96
CA CYS A 5 19.45 -14.89 -3.47
C CYS A 5 19.15 -16.22 -2.77
N ILE A 6 20.10 -16.83 -2.05
CA ILE A 6 19.89 -18.11 -1.36
C ILE A 6 19.09 -17.94 -0.06
N ASN A 7 19.02 -16.72 0.48
CA ASN A 7 18.34 -16.43 1.76
C ASN A 7 16.88 -15.97 1.58
N HIS A 8 16.28 -16.20 0.41
CA HIS A 8 14.94 -15.69 0.09
C HIS A 8 13.85 -16.45 0.88
N PRO A 9 12.89 -15.77 1.57
CA PRO A 9 11.91 -16.43 2.44
C PRO A 9 10.99 -17.44 1.71
N LEU A 10 10.67 -17.19 0.44
CA LEU A 10 9.90 -18.12 -0.40
C LEU A 10 10.65 -19.43 -0.75
N LEU A 11 11.96 -19.45 -0.55
CA LEU A 11 12.83 -20.62 -0.80
C LEU A 11 13.18 -21.36 0.50
N SER A 12 12.49 -21.02 1.60
CA SER A 12 12.60 -21.71 2.88
C SER A 12 11.38 -22.59 3.10
N ASN A 13 11.60 -23.86 3.43
CA ASN A 13 10.51 -24.78 3.69
C ASN A 13 9.81 -24.46 5.02
N PRO A 14 8.49 -24.72 5.14
CA PRO A 14 7.77 -24.55 6.40
C PRO A 14 8.37 -25.42 7.52
N VAL A 15 8.81 -24.74 8.58
CA VAL A 15 9.74 -25.19 9.62
C VAL A 15 9.28 -26.44 10.39
N LYS A 16 7.98 -26.78 10.37
CA LYS A 16 7.42 -27.86 11.19
C LYS A 16 7.69 -29.28 10.64
N TRP A 17 8.13 -29.44 9.39
CA TRP A 17 8.02 -30.75 8.68
C TRP A 17 9.37 -31.35 8.25
N LEU A 18 10.48 -30.61 8.32
CA LEU A 18 11.79 -31.08 7.86
C LEU A 18 12.85 -30.96 8.96
N ARG A 19 13.49 -32.10 9.29
CA ARG A 19 14.59 -32.18 10.26
C ARG A 19 15.96 -31.83 9.65
N ASN A 20 16.08 -31.86 8.32
CA ASN A 20 17.32 -31.60 7.56
C ASN A 20 17.16 -30.39 6.61
N ASN A 21 18.17 -30.17 5.75
CA ASN A 21 18.44 -28.97 4.93
C ASN A 21 17.22 -28.06 4.69
N LYS A 22 17.26 -26.87 5.28
CA LYS A 22 16.11 -25.96 5.49
C LYS A 22 15.75 -25.12 4.27
N TYR A 23 16.51 -25.28 3.19
CA TYR A 23 16.43 -24.52 1.95
C TYR A 23 16.30 -25.52 0.81
N HIS A 24 15.52 -25.19 -0.23
CA HIS A 24 15.56 -26.09 -1.40
C HIS A 24 16.94 -26.02 -2.05
N SER A 25 17.37 -27.15 -2.63
CA SER A 25 18.69 -27.20 -3.24
C SER A 25 18.73 -26.26 -4.46
N PRO A 26 19.67 -25.30 -4.52
CA PRO A 26 19.75 -24.32 -5.60
C PRO A 26 19.90 -24.96 -6.99
N GLU A 27 20.39 -26.20 -7.03
CA GLU A 27 20.59 -27.00 -8.24
C GLU A 27 19.30 -27.46 -8.92
N PHE A 28 18.17 -27.50 -8.19
CA PHE A 28 16.86 -27.88 -8.76
C PHE A 28 16.05 -26.70 -9.27
N TYR A 29 16.54 -25.47 -9.12
CA TYR A 29 15.87 -24.30 -9.67
C TYR A 29 16.21 -24.13 -11.15
N THR A 30 15.22 -24.32 -12.00
CA THR A 30 15.33 -23.96 -13.41
C THR A 30 15.42 -22.44 -13.52
N LYS A 31 16.62 -21.94 -13.84
CA LYS A 31 16.89 -20.51 -14.04
C LYS A 31 16.02 -19.85 -15.11
N SER A 32 15.42 -20.65 -15.99
CA SER A 32 14.50 -20.19 -17.05
C SER A 32 13.17 -19.67 -16.52
N TYR A 33 12.72 -20.09 -15.33
CA TYR A 33 11.42 -19.68 -14.80
C TYR A 33 11.51 -18.48 -13.85
N TYR A 34 12.71 -18.13 -13.40
CA TYR A 34 12.93 -17.07 -12.42
C TYR A 34 14.10 -16.20 -12.86
N ASP A 35 13.81 -15.11 -13.57
CA ASP A 35 14.82 -14.08 -13.82
C ASP A 35 15.10 -13.32 -12.53
N THR A 36 16.10 -13.80 -11.80
CA THR A 36 16.52 -13.22 -10.54
C THR A 36 17.07 -11.81 -10.69
N ASN A 37 17.57 -11.42 -11.87
CA ASN A 37 18.10 -10.07 -12.07
C ASN A 37 16.95 -9.07 -12.15
N SER A 38 15.92 -9.37 -12.95
CA SER A 38 14.70 -8.56 -13.06
C SER A 38 13.94 -8.47 -11.73
N ILE A 39 13.81 -9.58 -10.98
CA ILE A 39 13.15 -9.60 -9.67
C ILE A 39 13.91 -8.76 -8.63
N ASN A 40 15.25 -8.85 -8.62
CA ASN A 40 16.07 -8.11 -7.65
C ASN A 40 16.09 -6.61 -7.92
N SER A 41 15.91 -6.16 -9.17
CA SER A 41 15.76 -4.75 -9.50
C SER A 41 14.33 -4.24 -9.30
N ASN A 42 13.32 -5.12 -9.24
CA ASN A 42 11.92 -4.74 -9.18
C ASN A 42 11.46 -4.49 -7.73
N PRO A 43 11.17 -3.24 -7.33
CA PRO A 43 10.77 -2.94 -5.96
C PRO A 43 9.36 -3.44 -5.61
N PHE A 44 8.48 -3.66 -6.58
CA PHE A 44 7.19 -4.34 -6.32
C PHE A 44 7.41 -5.80 -5.96
N ALA A 45 8.28 -6.48 -6.69
CA ALA A 45 8.67 -7.84 -6.36
C ALA A 45 9.35 -7.89 -4.98
N GLN A 46 10.26 -6.96 -4.68
CA GLN A 46 10.86 -6.85 -3.34
C GLN A 46 9.80 -6.61 -2.26
N ALA A 47 8.87 -5.66 -2.45
CA ALA A 47 7.80 -5.37 -1.50
C ALA A 47 6.83 -6.55 -1.26
N LEU A 48 6.68 -7.44 -2.24
CA LEU A 48 5.92 -8.69 -2.11
C LEU A 48 6.69 -9.76 -1.31
N THR A 49 8.02 -9.71 -1.33
CA THR A 49 8.88 -10.67 -0.63
C THR A 49 9.19 -10.25 0.80
N GLU A 50 9.23 -8.94 1.07
CA GLU A 50 9.34 -8.39 2.41
C GLU A 50 8.05 -8.62 3.19
N THR A 51 8.12 -9.29 4.34
CA THR A 51 6.93 -9.56 5.17
C THR A 51 6.98 -8.80 6.50
N ARG A 52 5.82 -8.39 7.00
CA ARG A 52 5.63 -7.81 8.33
C ARG A 52 4.47 -8.50 9.04
N MET A 53 4.51 -8.50 10.37
CA MET A 53 3.37 -8.95 11.19
C MET A 53 2.38 -7.78 11.35
N ASP A 54 1.10 -8.06 11.10
CA ASP A 54 -0.04 -7.24 11.52
C ASP A 54 -0.15 -7.34 13.07
N GLY A 55 -1.04 -6.58 13.71
CA GLY A 55 -1.58 -6.96 15.04
C GLY A 55 -2.25 -8.37 15.07
N SER A 56 -2.37 -9.05 13.92
CA SER A 56 -2.65 -10.47 13.77
C SER A 56 -1.36 -11.32 13.88
N ARG A 57 -1.46 -12.56 14.35
CA ARG A 57 -0.31 -13.48 14.44
C ARG A 57 0.22 -13.95 13.07
N ILE A 58 -0.33 -13.43 11.97
CA ILE A 58 -0.05 -13.83 10.59
C ILE A 58 0.84 -12.75 9.94
N ARG A 59 1.80 -13.20 9.13
CA ARG A 59 2.68 -12.33 8.34
C ARG A 59 2.10 -12.12 6.96
N TYR A 60 2.12 -10.87 6.50
CA TYR A 60 1.69 -10.50 5.16
C TYR A 60 2.83 -9.77 4.42
N PRO A 61 2.86 -9.85 3.07
CA PRO A 61 3.73 -9.01 2.25
C PRO A 61 3.52 -7.53 2.55
N LYS A 62 4.60 -6.76 2.68
CA LYS A 62 4.52 -5.31 2.98
C LYS A 62 3.75 -4.55 1.92
N GLY A 63 3.86 -4.92 0.63
CA GLY A 63 3.10 -4.27 -0.45
C GLY A 63 1.57 -4.36 -0.30
N GLN A 64 1.09 -5.34 0.46
CA GLN A 64 -0.33 -5.53 0.78
C GLN A 64 -0.73 -4.86 2.10
N MET A 65 0.18 -4.12 2.73
CA MET A 65 -0.05 -3.51 4.03
C MET A 65 0.16 -2.00 4.00
N VAL A 66 -0.61 -1.28 4.80
CA VAL A 66 -0.41 0.15 5.07
C VAL A 66 -0.03 0.30 6.54
N GLN A 67 0.96 1.15 6.81
CA GLN A 67 1.35 1.47 8.17
C GLN A 67 0.24 2.31 8.82
N ILE A 68 -0.11 1.99 10.07
CA ILE A 68 -0.98 2.84 10.88
C ILE A 68 -0.10 3.61 11.88
N VAL A 69 -0.45 4.87 12.09
CA VAL A 69 0.10 5.72 13.14
C VAL A 69 -1.02 6.25 14.02
N VAL A 70 -0.66 6.69 15.22
CA VAL A 70 -1.55 7.50 16.05
C VAL A 70 -1.13 8.95 15.92
N ASP A 71 -2.08 9.81 15.60
CA ASP A 71 -1.91 11.25 15.56
C ASP A 71 -3.06 11.96 16.28
N SER A 72 -2.83 13.18 16.73
CA SER A 72 -3.88 14.04 17.28
C SER A 72 -4.61 14.73 16.13
N TYR A 73 -5.88 14.44 15.94
CA TYR A 73 -6.71 15.15 14.97
C TYR A 73 -7.34 16.35 15.66
N GLN A 74 -6.94 17.56 15.26
CA GLN A 74 -7.70 18.77 15.55
C GLN A 74 -8.63 18.99 14.36
N GLU A 75 -9.92 18.80 14.57
CA GLU A 75 -10.93 19.14 13.57
C GLU A 75 -10.87 20.66 13.37
N SER A 76 -10.42 21.11 12.20
CA SER A 76 -10.20 22.54 11.88
C SER A 76 -11.50 23.34 11.68
N SER A 77 -12.59 22.92 12.33
CA SER A 77 -13.92 23.48 12.14
C SER A 77 -14.68 23.56 13.47
N SER A 78 -14.18 24.40 14.36
CA SER A 78 -15.03 25.12 15.30
C SER A 78 -14.44 26.51 15.52
N ILE A 79 -14.98 27.48 14.80
CA ILE A 79 -14.91 28.89 15.17
C ILE A 79 -15.52 28.99 16.58
N GLY A 80 -14.70 29.29 17.58
CA GLY A 80 -15.20 29.58 18.92
C GLY A 80 -14.30 29.06 20.04
N THR A 81 -13.48 29.98 20.53
CA THR A 81 -13.10 30.14 21.95
C THR A 81 -12.39 29.00 22.68
N SER A 82 -11.18 29.37 23.13
CA SER A 82 -10.51 28.94 24.36
C SER A 82 -9.47 27.82 24.19
N GLU A 83 -8.22 28.24 24.34
CA GLU A 83 -7.06 27.41 24.67
C GLU A 83 -7.22 26.79 26.07
N SER A 84 -8.23 25.94 26.26
CA SER A 84 -8.28 25.02 27.40
C SER A 84 -7.61 23.71 26.98
N SER A 85 -6.76 23.20 27.86
CA SER A 85 -6.11 21.89 27.78
C SER A 85 -7.12 20.75 27.93
N GLU A 86 -8.10 20.68 27.05
CA GLU A 86 -9.21 19.74 27.08
C GLU A 86 -9.03 18.70 25.96
N ASP A 87 -8.76 17.46 26.39
CA ASP A 87 -8.83 16.20 25.65
C ASP A 87 -8.37 16.22 24.18
N LYS A 88 -7.06 16.14 23.97
CA LYS A 88 -6.49 15.79 22.66
C LYS A 88 -7.07 14.45 22.19
N ASN A 89 -7.95 14.47 21.20
CA ASN A 89 -8.46 13.23 20.60
C ASN A 89 -7.39 12.61 19.68
N TYR A 90 -7.00 11.38 19.99
CA TYR A 90 -6.03 10.63 19.19
C TYR A 90 -6.76 9.67 18.25
N PHE A 91 -6.27 9.57 17.03
CA PHE A 91 -6.83 8.70 16.01
C PHE A 91 -5.79 7.78 15.41
N LEU A 92 -6.15 6.51 15.19
CA LEU A 92 -5.44 5.60 14.32
C LEU A 92 -5.70 5.99 12.87
N MET A 93 -4.65 6.34 12.14
CA MET A 93 -4.72 6.80 10.77
C MET A 93 -3.65 6.14 9.88
N PRO A 94 -3.95 5.95 8.58
CA PRO A 94 -3.01 5.36 7.64
C PRO A 94 -1.86 6.34 7.32
N LEU A 95 -0.63 5.86 7.39
CA LEU A 95 0.56 6.56 6.94
C LEU A 95 0.92 6.09 5.54
N ILE A 96 0.47 6.85 4.53
CA ILE A 96 0.78 6.59 3.12
C ILE A 96 1.91 7.51 2.64
N ASN A 97 1.83 8.80 3.00
CA ASN A 97 2.85 9.79 2.66
C ASN A 97 3.94 9.84 3.72
N LYS A 98 5.15 10.24 3.30
CA LYS A 98 6.22 10.51 4.26
C LYS A 98 5.78 11.63 5.20
N PRO A 99 5.96 11.45 6.52
CA PRO A 99 5.64 12.51 7.49
C PRO A 99 6.41 13.79 7.18
N GLU A 100 5.77 14.93 7.41
CA GLU A 100 6.46 16.22 7.37
C GLU A 100 7.55 16.26 8.44
N GLN A 101 8.65 16.96 8.14
CA GLN A 101 9.69 17.24 9.13
C GLN A 101 9.01 17.98 10.30
N ASN A 102 9.08 17.39 11.50
CA ASN A 102 8.45 17.84 12.76
C ASN A 102 7.02 17.35 13.05
N SER A 103 6.45 16.45 12.24
CA SER A 103 5.20 15.77 12.63
C SER A 103 5.43 14.77 13.78
N ALA A 104 4.69 14.93 14.88
CA ALA A 104 4.78 14.08 16.06
C ALA A 104 3.90 12.83 15.92
N LEU A 105 4.21 11.97 14.94
CA LEU A 105 3.48 10.73 14.73
C LEU A 105 3.94 9.64 15.68
N PHE A 106 2.98 8.96 16.31
CA PHE A 106 3.29 7.79 17.12
C PHE A 106 3.18 6.52 16.28
N PRO A 107 4.29 5.77 16.08
CA PRO A 107 4.26 4.58 15.26
C PRO A 107 3.35 3.52 15.88
N SER A 108 2.57 2.86 15.03
CA SER A 108 1.79 1.69 15.40
C SER A 108 2.08 0.49 14.48
N HIS A 109 1.11 -0.39 14.35
CA HIS A 109 1.15 -1.62 13.58
C HIS A 109 0.79 -1.35 12.10
N TYR A 110 0.93 -2.39 11.29
CA TYR A 110 0.48 -2.39 9.90
C TYR A 110 -0.90 -3.06 9.80
N ILE A 111 -1.73 -2.60 8.87
CA ILE A 111 -3.03 -3.19 8.51
C ILE A 111 -3.02 -3.62 7.05
N LEU A 112 -3.78 -4.66 6.69
CA LEU A 112 -3.96 -5.01 5.29
C LEU A 112 -4.67 -3.89 4.53
N LYS A 113 -4.14 -3.58 3.35
CA LYS A 113 -4.63 -2.59 2.38
C LYS A 113 -5.75 -3.20 1.54
N ASN A 114 -6.84 -3.61 2.18
CA ASN A 114 -8.01 -4.18 1.51
C ASN A 114 -9.29 -3.62 2.12
N GLN A 115 -10.19 -3.13 1.27
CA GLN A 115 -11.42 -2.49 1.70
C GLN A 115 -12.27 -3.37 2.62
N HIS A 116 -12.54 -4.62 2.20
CA HIS A 116 -13.38 -5.55 2.97
C HIS A 116 -12.78 -5.89 4.33
N TYR A 117 -11.45 -6.05 4.41
CA TYR A 117 -10.76 -6.31 5.67
C TYR A 117 -10.85 -5.13 6.63
N ILE A 118 -10.63 -3.91 6.14
CA ILE A 118 -10.73 -2.69 6.95
C ILE A 118 -12.15 -2.52 7.47
N ASP A 119 -13.15 -2.67 6.60
CA ASP A 119 -14.57 -2.61 6.99
C ASP A 119 -14.92 -3.63 8.06
N TYR A 120 -14.44 -4.87 7.92
CA TYR A 120 -14.62 -5.92 8.93
C TYR A 120 -14.01 -5.53 10.28
N ILE A 121 -12.78 -5.03 10.28
CA ILE A 121 -12.06 -4.61 11.50
C ILE A 121 -12.76 -3.45 12.21
N VAL A 122 -13.23 -2.48 11.44
CA VAL A 122 -13.97 -1.31 11.95
C VAL A 122 -15.28 -1.78 12.57
N LYS A 123 -16.10 -2.55 11.83
CA LYS A 123 -17.41 -3.05 12.28
C LYS A 123 -17.30 -3.94 13.52
N THR A 124 -16.29 -4.81 13.59
CA THR A 124 -16.09 -5.76 14.70
C THR A 124 -15.31 -5.18 15.88
N ASN A 125 -14.93 -3.89 15.84
CA ASN A 125 -14.07 -3.25 16.84
C ASN A 125 -12.70 -3.92 17.06
N GLN A 126 -12.26 -4.79 16.14
CA GLN A 126 -10.94 -5.42 16.20
C GLN A 126 -9.80 -4.41 16.00
N TRP A 127 -10.10 -3.20 15.54
CA TRP A 127 -9.13 -2.13 15.34
C TRP A 127 -8.34 -1.78 16.61
N ARG A 128 -8.89 -2.06 17.80
CA ARG A 128 -8.21 -1.84 19.10
C ARG A 128 -6.87 -2.56 19.21
N ARG A 129 -6.68 -3.66 18.47
CA ARG A 129 -5.40 -4.39 18.44
C ARG A 129 -4.27 -3.58 17.79
N TYR A 130 -4.60 -2.59 16.98
CA TYR A 130 -3.65 -1.66 16.36
C TYR A 130 -3.40 -0.42 17.23
N VAL A 131 -3.97 -0.32 18.44
CA VAL A 131 -3.61 0.77 19.38
C VAL A 131 -2.27 0.42 20.04
N PRO A 132 -1.24 1.30 19.98
CA PRO A 132 0.03 1.08 20.67
C PRO A 132 -0.14 0.91 22.19
N GLN A 133 0.71 0.10 22.81
CA GLN A 133 0.58 -0.24 24.24
C GLN A 133 0.58 0.99 25.16
N LYS A 134 1.37 2.03 24.84
CA LYS A 134 1.42 3.29 25.61
C LYS A 134 0.08 4.03 25.71
N PHE A 135 -0.87 3.77 24.80
CA PHE A 135 -2.22 4.33 24.82
C PHE A 135 -3.26 3.38 25.43
N ARG A 136 -2.88 2.13 25.77
CA ARG A 136 -3.80 1.13 26.32
C ARG A 136 -3.95 1.23 27.84
N PHE A 137 -2.94 1.76 28.53
CA PHE A 137 -2.95 1.85 29.98
C PHE A 137 -3.65 3.13 30.45
N LYS A 138 -4.71 2.98 31.22
CA LYS A 138 -5.54 4.07 31.76
C LYS A 138 -4.92 4.81 32.96
N ASN A 139 -3.72 4.43 33.41
CA ASN A 139 -3.20 4.85 34.72
C ASN A 139 -2.33 6.10 34.72
N ASP A 140 -1.96 6.66 33.58
CA ASP A 140 -1.24 7.93 33.56
C ASP A 140 -2.19 9.07 33.24
N LYS A 141 -2.42 9.93 34.24
CA LYS A 141 -3.00 11.28 34.13
C LYS A 141 -2.32 12.17 33.07
N VAL A 142 -1.24 11.68 32.46
CA VAL A 142 -0.43 12.35 31.42
C VAL A 142 -1.00 12.16 30.01
N LEU A 143 -1.76 11.10 29.76
CA LEU A 143 -2.29 10.74 28.42
C LEU A 143 -3.77 10.32 28.50
N GLY A 144 -4.61 11.13 29.17
CA GLY A 144 -6.05 10.90 29.37
C GLY A 144 -6.92 10.74 28.11
N ALA A 145 -6.32 10.57 26.95
CA ALA A 145 -6.97 10.55 25.66
C ALA A 145 -7.22 9.15 25.14
N LYS A 146 -8.49 8.88 24.84
CA LYS A 146 -8.97 7.65 24.21
C LYS A 146 -8.59 7.66 22.72
N VAL A 147 -7.75 6.73 22.30
CA VAL A 147 -7.47 6.53 20.86
C VAL A 147 -8.69 5.90 20.19
N ASN A 148 -9.21 6.55 19.16
CA ASN A 148 -10.25 6.01 18.29
C ASN A 148 -9.67 5.64 16.92
N ILE A 149 -10.39 4.86 16.12
CA ILE A 149 -10.05 4.72 14.70
C ILE A 149 -10.57 5.95 13.94
N LEU A 150 -9.82 6.42 12.94
CA LEU A 150 -10.27 7.52 12.10
C LEU A 150 -11.65 7.20 11.48
N PRO A 151 -12.65 8.10 11.60
CA PRO A 151 -13.91 7.94 10.91
C PRO A 151 -13.67 7.79 9.40
N ASP A 152 -14.40 6.89 8.74
CA ASP A 152 -14.27 6.64 7.30
C ASP A 152 -12.84 6.30 6.82
N ILE A 153 -12.01 5.66 7.66
CA ILE A 153 -10.67 5.18 7.28
C ILE A 153 -10.65 4.37 5.97
N THR A 154 -11.73 3.63 5.69
CA THR A 154 -11.96 2.88 4.45
C THR A 154 -11.96 3.79 3.21
N LYS A 155 -12.41 5.04 3.33
CA LYS A 155 -12.41 6.03 2.25
C LYS A 155 -11.14 6.88 2.24
N THR A 156 -10.51 7.07 3.41
CA THR A 156 -9.30 7.89 3.52
C THR A 156 -8.12 7.32 2.74
N ILE A 157 -7.90 6.00 2.80
CA ILE A 157 -6.80 5.34 2.09
C ILE A 157 -6.86 5.57 0.57
N PRO A 158 -7.96 5.21 -0.13
CA PRO A 158 -8.03 5.41 -1.57
C PRO A 158 -7.98 6.89 -1.94
N HIS A 159 -8.56 7.77 -1.12
CA HIS A 159 -8.53 9.22 -1.37
C HIS A 159 -7.11 9.80 -1.36
N ILE A 160 -6.24 9.36 -0.44
CA ILE A 160 -4.84 9.81 -0.40
C ILE A 160 -4.08 9.34 -1.64
N TYR A 161 -4.26 8.08 -2.07
CA TYR A 161 -3.65 7.58 -3.29
C TYR A 161 -4.15 8.34 -4.53
N GLU A 162 -5.46 8.55 -4.65
CA GLU A 162 -6.06 9.32 -5.75
C GLU A 162 -5.49 10.74 -5.80
N ARG A 163 -5.41 11.44 -4.66
CA ARG A 163 -4.80 12.76 -4.57
C ARG A 163 -3.33 12.78 -5.01
N ASN A 164 -2.55 11.78 -4.62
CA ASN A 164 -1.15 11.66 -5.04
C ASN A 164 -1.03 11.43 -6.55
N ILE A 165 -1.88 10.58 -7.12
CA ILE A 165 -1.94 10.32 -8.57
C ILE A 165 -2.23 11.63 -9.31
N LEU A 166 -3.28 12.35 -8.91
CA LEU A 166 -3.68 13.60 -9.54
C LEU A 166 -2.59 14.68 -9.47
N LYS A 167 -1.77 14.67 -8.42
CA LYS A 167 -0.62 15.56 -8.28
C LYS A 167 0.53 15.18 -9.24
N LEU A 168 0.83 13.89 -9.39
CA LEU A 168 1.98 13.41 -10.16
C LEU A 168 1.70 13.26 -11.67
N MET A 169 0.45 12.98 -12.04
CA MET A 169 0.04 12.72 -13.43
C MET A 169 0.39 13.86 -14.41
N PRO A 170 0.25 15.15 -14.07
CA PRO A 170 0.57 16.25 -14.99
C PRO A 170 2.06 16.37 -15.34
N GLU A 171 2.94 15.92 -14.46
CA GLU A 171 4.40 16.00 -14.61
C GLU A 171 4.99 14.77 -15.33
N THR A 172 4.15 13.75 -15.55
CA THR A 172 4.54 12.44 -16.06
C THR A 172 4.67 12.45 -17.57
N ARG A 173 5.78 11.91 -18.09
CA ARG A 173 5.92 11.61 -19.52
C ARG A 173 5.26 10.28 -19.82
N THR A 174 4.20 10.31 -20.61
CA THR A 174 3.50 9.11 -21.10
C THR A 174 3.84 8.86 -22.56
N THR A 175 3.97 7.59 -22.94
CA THR A 175 4.14 7.18 -24.35
C THR A 175 2.97 6.32 -24.78
N ASP A 176 2.64 6.32 -26.07
CA ASP A 176 1.59 5.44 -26.60
C ASP A 176 1.94 3.97 -26.39
N TYR A 177 1.01 3.20 -25.83
CA TYR A 177 1.15 1.76 -25.71
C TYR A 177 0.87 1.07 -27.06
N LYS A 178 1.78 0.18 -27.49
CA LYS A 178 1.58 -0.66 -28.67
C LYS A 178 1.62 -2.12 -28.27
N LYS A 179 0.46 -2.76 -28.33
CA LYS A 179 0.28 -4.16 -27.96
C LYS A 179 1.28 -5.08 -28.67
N GLY A 180 1.95 -5.94 -27.89
CA GLY A 180 2.90 -6.93 -28.41
C GLY A 180 4.33 -6.43 -28.67
N GLN A 181 4.64 -5.16 -28.40
CA GLN A 181 6.05 -4.72 -28.32
C GLN A 181 6.63 -5.07 -26.95
N ALA A 182 7.88 -5.54 -26.92
CA ALA A 182 8.62 -5.69 -25.67
C ALA A 182 8.81 -4.29 -25.07
N GLN A 183 8.15 -4.02 -23.96
CA GLN A 183 8.26 -2.77 -23.23
C GLN A 183 9.04 -2.99 -21.94
N GLU A 184 9.67 -1.91 -21.49
CA GLU A 184 10.44 -1.85 -20.24
C GLU A 184 9.53 -2.05 -19.01
N ASN A 185 10.12 -2.05 -17.82
CA ASN A 185 9.38 -2.12 -16.57
C ASN A 185 8.44 -0.90 -16.45
N GLY A 186 7.14 -1.13 -16.33
CA GLY A 186 6.16 -0.06 -16.28
C GLY A 186 4.73 -0.57 -16.13
N LEU A 187 3.77 0.30 -16.42
CA LEU A 187 2.35 -0.04 -16.41
C LEU A 187 1.61 0.65 -17.55
N VAL A 188 0.49 0.07 -17.94
CA VAL A 188 -0.40 0.61 -18.97
C VAL A 188 -1.65 1.17 -18.31
N LEU A 189 -2.07 2.35 -18.71
CA LEU A 189 -3.30 2.99 -18.29
C LEU A 189 -4.34 2.80 -19.37
N THR A 190 -5.49 2.24 -19.03
CA THR A 190 -6.65 2.19 -19.93
C THR A 190 -7.78 3.07 -19.40
N PHE A 191 -8.34 3.87 -20.31
CA PHE A 191 -9.48 4.75 -20.08
C PHE A 191 -10.76 4.26 -20.78
N SER A 192 -10.70 3.12 -21.46
CA SER A 192 -11.84 2.55 -22.19
C SER A 192 -12.64 1.54 -21.37
N GLY A 193 -12.10 1.05 -20.25
CA GLY A 193 -12.73 0.02 -19.44
C GLY A 193 -13.99 0.49 -18.74
N THR A 194 -14.94 -0.42 -18.51
CA THR A 194 -16.12 -0.15 -17.68
C THR A 194 -15.78 -0.31 -16.19
N SER A 195 -16.63 0.19 -15.29
CA SER A 195 -16.47 -0.01 -13.84
C SER A 195 -16.60 -1.48 -13.41
N ASN A 196 -17.17 -2.33 -14.27
CA ASN A 196 -17.39 -3.75 -14.00
C ASN A 196 -16.17 -4.62 -14.34
N GLU A 197 -15.26 -4.11 -15.16
CA GLU A 197 -13.99 -4.78 -15.45
C GLU A 197 -13.06 -4.73 -14.24
N PRO A 198 -12.11 -5.68 -14.11
CA PRO A 198 -11.16 -5.68 -13.02
C PRO A 198 -10.31 -4.40 -13.01
N ALA A 199 -9.89 -3.98 -11.81
CA ALA A 199 -9.05 -2.79 -11.67
C ALA A 199 -7.63 -3.01 -12.24
N ILE A 200 -7.15 -4.25 -12.19
CA ILE A 200 -5.87 -4.69 -12.73
C ILE A 200 -6.13 -5.88 -13.68
N SER A 201 -5.59 -5.79 -14.88
CA SER A 201 -5.46 -6.92 -15.81
C SER A 201 -4.01 -7.02 -16.28
N PHE A 202 -3.67 -8.08 -17.03
CA PHE A 202 -2.31 -8.31 -17.51
C PHE A 202 -2.31 -8.64 -19.00
N ASP A 203 -1.37 -8.06 -19.72
CA ASP A 203 -1.07 -8.39 -21.13
C ASP A 203 0.42 -8.71 -21.24
N ASN A 204 0.78 -9.95 -21.59
CA ASN A 204 2.16 -10.43 -21.63
C ASN A 204 2.99 -10.08 -20.37
N ASN A 205 2.40 -10.25 -19.18
CA ASN A 205 2.95 -9.89 -17.86
C ASN A 205 3.08 -8.39 -17.57
N LEU A 206 2.65 -7.51 -18.48
CA LEU A 206 2.59 -6.07 -18.23
C LEU A 206 1.25 -5.73 -17.53
N PRO A 207 1.27 -5.06 -16.37
CA PRO A 207 0.06 -4.68 -15.66
C PRO A 207 -0.68 -3.55 -16.41
N ILE A 208 -1.97 -3.77 -16.66
CA ILE A 208 -2.90 -2.80 -17.23
C ILE A 208 -3.84 -2.34 -16.11
N ILE A 209 -3.86 -1.04 -15.86
CA ILE A 209 -4.66 -0.38 -14.83
C ILE A 209 -5.88 0.28 -15.46
N ASN A 210 -7.06 -0.13 -15.02
CA ASN A 210 -8.33 0.46 -15.46
C ASN A 210 -8.63 1.75 -14.69
N MET A 211 -8.32 2.89 -15.31
CA MET A 211 -8.44 4.21 -14.69
C MET A 211 -9.89 4.58 -14.38
N ASN A 212 -10.85 4.12 -15.19
CA ASN A 212 -12.28 4.38 -14.96
C ASN A 212 -12.83 3.69 -13.71
N ARG A 213 -12.16 2.64 -13.22
CA ARG A 213 -12.54 1.95 -12.00
C ARG A 213 -11.90 2.56 -10.76
N ILE A 214 -10.70 3.10 -10.87
CA ILE A 214 -9.91 3.52 -9.70
C ILE A 214 -10.00 5.02 -9.40
N ILE A 215 -10.36 5.86 -10.37
CA ILE A 215 -10.48 7.31 -10.20
C ILE A 215 -11.94 7.73 -10.20
N SER A 216 -12.30 8.46 -9.15
CA SER A 216 -13.64 8.96 -8.90
C SER A 216 -13.91 10.21 -9.75
N ASN A 217 -12.90 11.08 -9.89
CA ASN A 217 -13.03 12.34 -10.63
C ASN A 217 -12.49 12.25 -12.08
N LYS A 218 -13.35 11.82 -12.99
CA LYS A 218 -13.01 11.62 -14.42
C LYS A 218 -12.63 12.89 -15.19
N ASN A 219 -12.92 14.08 -14.64
CA ASN A 219 -12.69 15.34 -15.33
C ASN A 219 -11.25 15.86 -15.17
N GLU A 220 -10.51 15.36 -14.17
CA GLU A 220 -9.16 15.85 -13.86
C GLU A 220 -8.06 15.15 -14.66
N ILE A 221 -8.34 13.97 -15.20
CA ILE A 221 -7.46 13.33 -16.17
C ILE A 221 -8.01 13.59 -17.55
N LYS A 222 -7.21 14.23 -18.40
CA LYS A 222 -7.52 14.36 -19.83
C LYS A 222 -7.69 12.96 -20.40
N SER A 223 -8.93 12.53 -20.63
CA SER A 223 -9.25 11.27 -21.30
C SER A 223 -8.64 11.29 -22.70
N GLN A 224 -7.42 10.79 -22.82
CA GLN A 224 -6.85 10.46 -24.12
C GLN A 224 -7.54 9.17 -24.56
N ASN A 225 -8.10 9.18 -25.76
CA ASN A 225 -8.63 7.97 -26.37
C ASN A 225 -7.44 7.07 -26.71
N GLY A 226 -7.05 6.19 -25.78
CA GLY A 226 -5.91 5.29 -25.98
C GLY A 226 -5.42 4.64 -24.69
N GLU A 227 -4.53 3.67 -24.87
CA GLU A 227 -3.77 3.05 -23.80
C GLU A 227 -2.43 3.79 -23.67
N LEU A 228 -2.12 4.27 -22.45
CA LEU A 228 -0.89 5.03 -22.19
C LEU A 228 0.08 4.18 -21.39
N PHE A 229 1.33 4.12 -21.83
CA PHE A 229 2.40 3.51 -21.07
C PHE A 229 3.07 4.54 -20.15
N VAL A 230 3.28 4.14 -18.90
CA VAL A 230 4.05 4.88 -17.89
C VAL A 230 5.26 4.04 -17.52
N SER A 231 6.45 4.55 -17.85
CA SER A 231 7.71 3.91 -17.47
C SER A 231 7.93 4.02 -15.96
N PHE A 232 8.31 2.91 -15.35
CA PHE A 232 8.62 2.84 -13.92
C PHE A 232 9.88 3.64 -13.57
N ASP A 233 10.92 3.56 -14.40
CA ASP A 233 12.23 4.14 -14.09
C ASP A 233 12.17 5.67 -13.98
N GLU A 234 11.26 6.29 -14.75
CA GLU A 234 11.04 7.74 -14.72
C GLU A 234 9.96 8.16 -13.70
N ASN A 235 8.98 7.28 -13.41
CA ASN A 235 7.76 7.66 -12.69
C ASN A 235 7.40 6.68 -11.54
N ALA A 236 8.41 6.17 -10.83
CA ALA A 236 8.25 5.13 -9.82
C ALA A 236 7.16 5.42 -8.77
N ASP A 237 7.10 6.66 -8.27
CA ASP A 237 6.10 7.06 -7.28
C ASP A 237 4.67 7.02 -7.86
N LEU A 238 4.47 7.53 -9.08
CA LEU A 238 3.16 7.46 -9.74
C LEU A 238 2.76 6.00 -9.96
N CYS A 239 3.66 5.17 -10.48
CA CYS A 239 3.41 3.76 -10.70
C CYS A 239 3.00 3.04 -9.41
N PHE A 240 3.66 3.36 -8.30
CA PHE A 240 3.34 2.80 -7.00
C PHE A 240 1.95 3.21 -6.51
N ASN A 241 1.59 4.50 -6.63
CA ASN A 241 0.27 4.98 -6.21
C ASN A 241 -0.86 4.37 -7.06
N LEU A 242 -0.69 4.31 -8.39
CA LEU A 242 -1.66 3.70 -9.31
C LEU A 242 -1.90 2.23 -9.01
N PHE A 243 -0.83 1.45 -8.90
CA PHE A 243 -0.92 0.03 -8.61
C PHE A 243 -1.54 -0.21 -7.23
N SER A 244 -1.15 0.59 -6.23
CA SER A 244 -1.67 0.46 -4.86
C SER A 244 -3.17 0.78 -4.77
N LEU A 245 -3.64 1.77 -5.51
CA LEU A 245 -5.06 2.12 -5.56
C LEU A 245 -5.87 1.05 -6.30
N ALA A 246 -5.34 0.51 -7.40
CA ALA A 246 -6.01 -0.55 -8.15
C ALA A 246 -6.12 -1.85 -7.34
N ASP A 247 -5.05 -2.22 -6.63
CA ASP A 247 -5.01 -3.37 -5.72
C ASP A 247 -5.97 -3.21 -4.54
N TYR A 248 -6.21 -1.98 -4.06
CA TYR A 248 -7.19 -1.69 -3.00
C TYR A 248 -8.64 -2.05 -3.41
N TYR A 249 -8.97 -1.88 -4.70
CA TYR A 249 -10.30 -2.13 -5.28
C TYR A 249 -10.44 -3.50 -5.98
N SER A 250 -9.41 -4.34 -5.87
CA SER A 250 -9.38 -5.71 -6.40
C SER A 250 -9.91 -6.71 -5.38
#